data_AF-A0A2V9VV39-F1
#
_entry.id   AF-A0A2V9VV39-F1
#
_cell.length_a   1.000
_cell.length_b   1.000
_cell.length_c   1.000
_cell.angle_alpha   90.00
_cell.angle_beta   90.00
_cell.angle_gamma   90.00
#
_symmetry.space_group_name_H-M   'P 1'
#
loop_
_entity.id
_entity.type
_entity.pdbx_description
1 polymer ?
#
loop_
_entity_poly.entity_id
_entity_poly.type
_entity_poly.pdbx_seq_one_letter_code
_entity_poly.pdbx_strand_id
1 'polypeptide(L)'
;MQLYVYARQLQGEKKQDEAIVIFRSNAKKFPEFWTSHLGMARVYSAQGDFDNAVKELKSSMNGAPDANKTTLETYAKKLQAKEDINK
;
A
#
# COMPACT_ATOMS: atom_id res chain seq x y z
N MET A 1 12.11 1.40 -2.07
CA MET A 1 11.49 0.73 -3.24
C MET A 1 11.75 -0.78 -3.31
N GLN A 2 12.99 -1.28 -3.17
CA GLN A 2 13.28 -2.73 -3.31
C GLN A 2 12.40 -3.63 -2.41
N LEU A 3 12.23 -3.26 -1.13
CA LEU A 3 11.36 -4.02 -0.21
C LEU A 3 9.88 -3.96 -0.60
N TYR A 4 9.39 -2.81 -1.08
CA TYR A 4 8.02 -2.70 -1.57
C TYR A 4 7.76 -3.63 -2.77
N VAL A 5 8.68 -3.66 -3.74
CA VAL A 5 8.58 -4.54 -4.91
C VAL A 5 8.62 -6.02 -4.49
N TYR A 6 9.50 -6.37 -3.55
CA TYR A 6 9.56 -7.73 -3.02
C TYR A 6 8.27 -8.14 -2.31
N ALA A 7 7.68 -7.25 -1.50
CA ALA A 7 6.37 -7.50 -0.90
C ALA A 7 5.28 -7.73 -1.97
N ARG A 8 5.28 -6.94 -3.05
CA ARG A 8 4.35 -7.14 -4.18
C ARG A 8 4.54 -8.48 -4.88
N GLN A 9 5.79 -8.96 -5.01
CA GLN A 9 6.07 -10.29 -5.53
C GLN A 9 5.45 -11.37 -4.63
N LEU A 10 5.65 -11.28 -3.31
CA LEU A 10 5.06 -12.22 -2.34
C LEU A 10 3.52 -12.24 -2.43
N GLN A 11 2.87 -11.10 -2.64
CA GLN A 11 1.42 -11.07 -2.89
C GLN A 11 1.03 -11.86 -4.14
N GLY A 12 1.80 -11.74 -5.22
CA GLY A 12 1.59 -12.52 -6.45
C GLY A 12 1.79 -14.04 -6.24
N GLU A 13 2.66 -14.41 -5.31
CA GLU A 13 2.88 -15.80 -4.86
C GLU A 13 1.81 -16.29 -3.86
N LYS A 14 0.75 -15.51 -3.60
CA LYS A 14 -0.29 -15.78 -2.59
C LYS A 14 0.22 -15.82 -1.14
N LYS A 15 1.41 -15.26 -0.89
CA LYS A 15 2.03 -15.14 0.44
C LYS A 15 1.68 -13.79 1.09
N GLN A 16 0.39 -13.59 1.33
CA GLN A 16 -0.13 -12.29 1.81
C GLN A 16 0.46 -11.90 3.18
N ASP A 17 0.58 -12.85 4.10
CA ASP A 17 1.11 -12.57 5.45
C ASP A 17 2.59 -12.16 5.41
N GLU A 18 3.40 -12.85 4.60
CA GLU A 18 4.80 -12.49 4.39
C GLU A 18 4.92 -11.09 3.75
N ALA A 19 4.09 -10.79 2.74
CA ALA A 19 4.05 -9.47 2.12
C ALA A 19 3.75 -8.36 3.14
N ILE A 20 2.80 -8.58 4.04
CA ILE A 20 2.45 -7.63 5.12
C ILE A 20 3.66 -7.35 6.02
N VAL A 21 4.41 -8.39 6.40
CA VAL A 21 5.64 -8.23 7.20
C VAL A 21 6.65 -7.35 6.45
N ILE A 22 6.85 -7.59 5.17
CA ILE A 22 7.79 -6.80 4.36
C ILE A 22 7.31 -5.36 4.16
N PHE A 23 6.01 -5.10 3.96
CA PHE A 23 5.47 -3.74 3.88
C PHE A 23 5.73 -2.94 5.17
N ARG A 24 5.46 -3.54 6.33
CA ARG A 24 5.74 -2.90 7.63
C ARG A 24 7.24 -2.61 7.80
N SER A 25 8.10 -3.55 7.39
CA SER A 25 9.55 -3.38 7.41
C SER A 25 10.00 -2.24 6.49
N ASN A 26 9.43 -2.15 5.28
CA ASN A 26 9.70 -1.06 4.34
C ASN A 26 9.31 0.31 4.94
N ALA A 27 8.13 0.40 5.56
CA ALA A 27 7.68 1.64 6.20
C ALA A 27 8.55 2.06 7.39
N LYS A 28 9.02 1.10 8.20
CA LYS A 28 9.96 1.39 9.29
C LYS A 28 11.32 1.90 8.80
N LYS A 29 11.83 1.35 7.69
CA LYS A 29 13.15 1.71 7.14
C LYS A 29 13.12 2.99 6.31
N PHE A 30 12.00 3.26 5.64
CA PHE A 30 11.88 4.34 4.66
C PHE A 30 10.57 5.12 4.85
N PRO A 31 10.32 5.74 6.02
CA PRO A 31 9.02 6.30 6.36
C PRO A 31 8.53 7.37 5.38
N GLU A 32 9.43 8.18 4.83
CA GLU A 32 9.10 9.31 3.95
C GLU A 32 8.80 8.91 2.49
N PHE A 33 9.03 7.65 2.10
CA PHE A 33 8.84 7.23 0.72
C PHE A 33 7.37 6.96 0.43
N TRP A 34 6.86 7.44 -0.69
CA TRP A 34 5.47 7.19 -1.09
C TRP A 34 5.11 5.70 -1.15
N THR A 35 6.04 4.85 -1.59
CA THR A 35 5.84 3.38 -1.61
C THR A 35 5.69 2.77 -0.21
N SER A 36 6.18 3.44 0.84
CA SER A 36 6.02 3.01 2.23
C SER A 36 4.60 3.26 2.72
N HIS A 37 4.08 4.45 2.49
CA HIS A 37 2.68 4.76 2.71
C HIS A 37 1.76 3.86 1.88
N LEU A 38 2.11 3.60 0.61
CA LEU A 38 1.35 2.68 -0.23
C LEU A 38 1.37 1.22 0.27
N GLY A 39 2.49 0.79 0.85
CA GLY A 39 2.61 -0.50 1.52
C GLY A 39 1.73 -0.57 2.77
N MET A 40 1.73 0.48 3.59
CA MET A 40 0.85 0.55 4.76
C MET A 40 -0.63 0.60 4.39
N ALA A 41 -1.00 1.27 3.30
CA ALA A 41 -2.37 1.23 2.77
C ALA A 41 -2.81 -0.20 2.44
N ARG A 42 -1.93 -1.03 1.86
CA ARG A 42 -2.19 -2.45 1.59
C ARG A 42 -2.34 -3.27 2.86
N VAL A 43 -1.51 -2.99 3.85
CA VAL A 43 -1.57 -3.64 5.16
C VAL A 43 -2.92 -3.38 5.82
N TYR A 44 -3.35 -2.12 5.89
CA TYR A 44 -4.64 -1.77 6.48
C TYR A 44 -5.82 -2.30 5.66
N SER A 45 -5.73 -2.27 4.33
CA SER A 45 -6.72 -2.87 3.42
C SER A 45 -6.93 -4.36 3.70
N ALA A 46 -5.85 -5.12 3.88
CA ALA A 46 -5.92 -6.55 4.20
C ALA A 46 -6.54 -6.82 5.58
N GLN A 47 -6.48 -5.85 6.50
CA GLN A 47 -7.08 -5.94 7.84
C GLN A 47 -8.54 -5.48 7.86
N GLY A 48 -9.09 -5.00 6.74
CA GLY A 48 -10.41 -4.38 6.68
C GLY A 48 -10.48 -2.98 7.30
N ASP A 49 -9.34 -2.41 7.69
CA ASP A 49 -9.24 -1.05 8.22
C ASP A 49 -9.13 -0.05 7.05
N PHE A 50 -10.24 0.08 6.31
CA PHE A 50 -10.29 0.90 5.11
C PHE A 50 -10.06 2.38 5.39
N ASP A 51 -10.44 2.86 6.59
CA ASP A 51 -10.27 4.26 6.97
C ASP A 51 -8.78 4.62 7.09
N ASN A 52 -7.98 3.79 7.79
CA ASN A 52 -6.54 4.02 7.86
C ASN A 52 -5.85 3.70 6.53
N ALA A 53 -6.37 2.75 5.75
CA ALA A 53 -5.87 2.49 4.40
C ALA A 53 -5.99 3.73 3.50
N VAL A 54 -7.13 4.44 3.53
CA VAL A 54 -7.33 5.69 2.76
C VAL A 54 -6.38 6.79 3.24
N LYS A 55 -6.15 6.94 4.55
CA LYS A 55 -5.23 7.94 5.09
C LYS A 55 -3.80 7.73 4.57
N GLU A 56 -3.30 6.50 4.67
CA GLU A 56 -1.97 6.15 4.15
C GLU A 56 -1.88 6.35 2.64
N LEU A 57 -2.93 6.00 1.91
CA LEU A 57 -2.94 6.17 0.47
C LEU A 57 -2.89 7.65 0.05
N LYS A 58 -3.55 8.54 0.80
CA LYS A 58 -3.43 10.00 0.59
C LYS A 58 -2.01 10.49 0.87
N SER A 59 -1.37 10.04 1.95
CA SER A 59 0.05 10.34 2.22
C SER A 59 0.95 9.84 1.08
N SER A 60 0.67 8.66 0.54
CA SER A 60 1.37 8.14 -0.64
C SER A 60 1.23 9.04 -1.86
N MET A 61 0.09 9.68 -2.09
CA MET A 61 -0.11 10.55 -3.27
C MET A 61 0.77 11.80 -3.25
N ASN A 62 1.08 12.32 -2.05
CA ASN A 62 1.87 13.56 -1.90
C ASN A 62 3.30 13.43 -2.44
N GLY A 63 3.90 12.24 -2.32
CA GLY A 63 5.28 11.98 -2.77
C GLY A 63 5.38 11.09 -4.01
N ALA A 64 4.25 10.70 -4.61
CA ALA A 64 4.25 9.81 -5.77
C ALA A 64 4.53 10.57 -7.07
N PRO A 65 5.30 9.99 -8.02
CA PRO A 65 5.40 10.51 -9.38
C PRO A 65 4.03 10.59 -10.04
N ASP A 66 3.83 11.56 -10.94
CA ASP A 66 2.54 11.78 -11.61
C ASP A 66 2.02 10.54 -12.35
N ALA A 67 2.93 9.75 -12.93
CA ALA A 67 2.60 8.50 -13.60
C ALA A 67 1.91 7.47 -12.69
N ASN A 68 2.03 7.58 -11.36
CA ASN A 68 1.41 6.70 -10.39
C ASN A 68 0.14 7.27 -9.76
N LYS A 69 -0.11 8.58 -9.85
CA LYS A 69 -1.23 9.23 -9.17
C LYS A 69 -2.59 8.69 -9.61
N THR A 70 -2.81 8.48 -10.90
CA THR A 70 -4.07 7.90 -11.42
C THR A 70 -4.37 6.51 -10.82
N THR A 71 -3.34 5.67 -10.67
CA THR A 71 -3.50 4.35 -10.04
C THR A 71 -3.81 4.49 -8.55
N LEU A 72 -3.14 5.40 -7.85
CA LEU A 72 -3.42 5.68 -6.44
C LEU A 72 -4.85 6.20 -6.25
N GLU A 73 -5.35 7.07 -7.13
CA GLU A 73 -6.73 7.56 -7.06
C GLU A 73 -7.75 6.43 -7.23
N THR A 74 -7.45 5.49 -8.12
CA THR A 74 -8.29 4.29 -8.30
C THR A 74 -8.31 3.45 -7.02
N TYR A 75 -7.16 3.25 -6.37
CA TYR A 75 -7.11 2.57 -5.07
C TYR A 75 -7.87 3.33 -4.00
N ALA A 76 -7.85 4.67 -4.00
CA ALA A 76 -8.56 5.45 -3.01
C ALA A 76 -10.06 5.24 -3.12
N LYS A 77 -10.60 5.22 -4.34
CA LYS A 77 -12.01 4.94 -4.60
C LYS A 77 -12.41 3.54 -4.14
N LYS A 78 -11.58 2.52 -4.43
CA LYS A 78 -11.80 1.14 -3.94
C LYS A 78 -11.85 1.08 -2.42
N LEU A 79 -10.85 1.64 -1.74
CA LEU A 79 -10.81 1.65 -0.28
C LEU A 79 -11.99 2.42 0.33
N GLN A 80 -12.40 3.54 -0.27
CA GLN A 80 -13.59 4.28 0.16
C GLN A 80 -14.87 3.46 -0.01
N ALA A 81 -14.93 2.61 -1.03
CA ALA A 81 -15.99 1.62 -1.23
C ALA A 81 -15.84 0.37 -0.35
N LYS A 82 -14.87 0.35 0.57
CA LYS A 82 -14.53 -0.79 1.43
C LYS A 82 -14.12 -2.05 0.66
N GLU A 83 -13.48 -1.84 -0.50
CA GLU A 83 -12.92 -2.90 -1.33
C GLU A 83 -11.43 -3.06 -1.07
N ASP A 84 -11.00 -4.31 -0.90
CA ASP A 84 -9.60 -4.64 -0.68
C ASP A 84 -8.77 -4.45 -1.97
N ILE A 85 -7.73 -3.60 -1.90
CA ILE A 85 -6.83 -3.30 -3.02
C ILE A 85 -5.74 -4.37 -3.24
N ASN A 86 -5.72 -5.42 -2.43
CA ASN A 86 -4.81 -6.55 -2.57
C ASN A 86 -5.33 -7.66 -3.50
N LYS A 87 -6.58 -7.55 -3.96
CA LYS A 87 -7.25 -8.51 -4.86
C LYS A 87 -7.10 -8.12 -6.33
#